data_AF-I4Z636-F1
#
_entry.id   AF-I4Z636-F1
#
_cell.length_a   1.000
_cell.length_b   1.000
_cell.length_c   1.000
_cell.angle_alpha   90.00
_cell.angle_beta   90.00
_cell.angle_gamma   90.00
#
_symmetry.space_group_name_H-M   'P 1'
#
loop_
_entity.id
_entity.type
_entity.pdbx_description
1 polymer ?
#
loop_
_entity_poly.entity_id
_entity_poly.type
_entity_poly.pdbx_seq_one_letter_code
_entity_poly.pdbx_strand_id
1 'polypeptide(L)'
;MADGVNVGYDVYEIETEITQKGAELKAKEWVDHRDRQTRKKRWSETEEDTAYTGKELDRSVVNVSQIRQVIQAMKTAVETQIFPARKETPKTLIFAKTDSHADDIINILREVYGQGNAFCKKVTYRAEEDADSILSSFRNDYNPRIAVTVDMIATGTDVKPLEVLLFMRDVRSKGYYEQMKGRGVRSLDGDSLKRVSNSADGAKTRFVLIDAVGVEKSLKTESRPLEKKPGVGLKDLLQNIAMGSRDDDTVLSLANRLIRLGKQLDDKAQARIEKASGGIPVAELGKGLVAALNPDAIVAAALATAQAKGITRSEETLMPEEIEAARAERVAAACAPFDQPALRDEIEAARREREQLIDHINLDQVTFSGFSEQAEAQAKQVIDSFATYIAEHKDEIAALSFFYQQPYQRRALTFDMIEDLHEHLQKPPLMLTTERLWSAYARVQAAQVKGMNSKRQLTDLVSLVRFALGLETELKPFSEQVDKRFQAWIFRHNAQRATAFTPEQMDWLRLMKEHIASSCSIKRDDFDYEELAGKGGLQKVWQVFGQELDTLMTEMNQELVA
;
A
#
# COMPACT_ATOMS: atom_id res chain seq x y z
N MET A 1 -1.09 17.02 -14.68
CA MET A 1 -1.82 17.28 -13.42
C MET A 1 -1.91 18.80 -13.28
N ALA A 2 -2.67 19.47 -14.15
CA ALA A 2 -2.39 20.87 -14.52
C ALA A 2 -2.98 21.94 -13.59
N ASP A 3 -4.01 21.60 -12.81
CA ASP A 3 -4.90 22.62 -12.22
C ASP A 3 -4.68 22.85 -10.71
N GLY A 4 -3.59 22.34 -10.13
CA GLY A 4 -3.36 22.35 -8.66
C GLY A 4 -4.33 21.49 -7.83
N VAL A 5 -5.35 20.90 -8.45
CA VAL A 5 -6.40 20.08 -7.83
C VAL A 5 -5.88 18.71 -7.34
N ASN A 6 -4.77 18.22 -7.90
CA ASN A 6 -4.21 16.90 -7.60
C ASN A 6 -2.70 16.95 -7.28
N VAL A 7 -2.25 16.00 -6.45
CA VAL A 7 -0.86 15.75 -6.02
C VAL A 7 -0.28 14.46 -6.60
N GLY A 8 1.04 14.32 -6.56
CA GLY A 8 1.75 13.10 -6.93
C GLY A 8 1.68 11.99 -5.87
N TYR A 9 2.27 10.83 -6.18
CA TYR A 9 2.38 9.70 -5.26
C TYR A 9 3.72 8.96 -5.35
N ASP A 10 4.15 8.38 -4.22
CA ASP A 10 5.22 7.39 -4.14
C ASP A 10 4.64 5.97 -3.94
N VAL A 11 5.38 4.94 -4.36
CA VAL A 11 5.08 3.53 -4.04
C VAL A 11 6.11 2.99 -3.04
N TYR A 12 5.60 2.42 -1.95
CA TYR A 12 6.36 1.72 -0.92
C TYR A 12 5.93 0.26 -0.89
N GLU A 13 6.86 -0.68 -0.91
CA GLU A 13 6.58 -2.11 -0.94
C GLU A 13 6.91 -2.73 0.42
N ILE A 14 6.06 -3.64 0.89
CA ILE A 14 6.27 -4.48 2.06
C ILE A 14 6.10 -5.93 1.61
N GLU A 15 7.19 -6.70 1.61
CA GLU A 15 7.14 -8.11 1.27
C GLU A 15 7.43 -8.95 2.52
N THR A 16 6.71 -10.06 2.67
CA THR A 16 6.90 -11.01 3.77
C THR A 16 7.06 -12.43 3.24
N GLU A 17 7.71 -13.28 4.02
CA GLU A 17 8.05 -14.64 3.61
C GLU A 17 6.80 -15.48 3.29
N ILE A 18 5.78 -15.46 4.16
CA ILE A 18 4.52 -16.20 3.94
C ILE A 18 3.70 -15.57 2.80
N THR A 19 3.83 -14.26 2.55
CA THR A 19 3.17 -13.62 1.38
C THR A 19 3.77 -14.11 0.06
N GLN A 20 5.10 -14.25 -0.02
CA GLN A 20 5.80 -14.71 -1.22
C GLN A 20 5.71 -16.23 -1.41
N LYS A 21 6.07 -17.01 -0.39
CA LYS A 21 6.26 -18.47 -0.46
C LYS A 21 5.00 -19.27 -0.11
N GLY A 22 4.10 -18.68 0.67
CA GLY A 22 3.06 -19.43 1.38
C GLY A 22 3.62 -20.11 2.64
N ALA A 23 2.82 -21.01 3.22
CA ALA A 23 3.26 -21.93 4.28
C ALA A 23 2.42 -23.22 4.25
N GLU A 24 2.61 -24.08 5.25
CA GLU A 24 1.90 -25.34 5.40
C GLU A 24 1.39 -25.46 6.84
N LEU A 25 0.12 -25.81 7.00
CA LEU A 25 -0.44 -26.34 8.24
C LEU A 25 -0.45 -27.86 8.11
N LYS A 26 0.22 -28.59 9.00
CA LYS A 26 0.31 -30.05 8.92
C LYS A 26 -0.95 -30.69 9.48
N ALA A 27 -1.22 -31.93 9.08
CA ALA A 27 -2.23 -32.75 9.74
C ALA A 27 -1.89 -32.94 11.22
N LYS A 28 -2.92 -32.99 12.07
CA LYS A 28 -2.82 -33.09 13.55
C LYS A 28 -2.33 -31.83 14.28
N GLU A 29 -2.21 -30.72 13.58
CA GLU A 29 -2.00 -29.40 14.20
C GLU A 29 -3.34 -28.82 14.67
N TRP A 30 -3.34 -28.19 15.85
CA TRP A 30 -4.55 -27.56 16.39
C TRP A 30 -4.61 -26.10 15.96
N VAL A 31 -5.70 -25.74 15.27
CA VAL A 31 -5.91 -24.39 14.73
C VAL A 31 -7.33 -23.89 14.97
N ASP A 32 -7.52 -22.58 14.83
CA ASP A 32 -8.82 -21.94 14.85
C ASP A 32 -9.53 -22.12 13.50
N HIS A 33 -10.58 -22.95 13.46
CA HIS A 33 -11.49 -23.01 12.31
C HIS A 33 -12.56 -21.92 12.46
N ARG A 34 -12.59 -20.95 11.55
CA ARG A 34 -13.57 -19.86 11.54
C ARG A 34 -14.66 -20.06 10.48
N ASP A 35 -15.90 -19.95 10.91
CA ASP A 35 -17.07 -19.85 10.03
C ASP A 35 -17.13 -18.46 9.39
N ARG A 36 -17.14 -18.41 8.05
CA ARG A 36 -17.00 -17.18 7.27
C ARG A 36 -18.25 -16.28 7.25
N GLN A 37 -19.40 -16.77 7.72
CA GLN A 37 -20.62 -15.95 7.87
C GLN A 37 -20.81 -15.48 9.31
N THR A 38 -20.73 -16.39 10.27
CA THR A 38 -21.05 -16.13 11.69
C THR A 38 -19.86 -15.64 12.52
N ARG A 39 -18.64 -15.59 11.95
CA ARG A 39 -17.36 -15.29 12.61
C ARG A 39 -16.98 -16.24 13.75
N LYS A 40 -17.82 -17.23 14.08
CA LYS A 40 -17.58 -18.19 15.17
C LYS A 40 -16.32 -19.01 14.88
N LYS A 41 -15.43 -19.02 15.87
CA LYS A 41 -14.24 -19.87 15.91
C LYS A 41 -14.56 -21.20 16.59
N ARG A 42 -13.94 -22.28 16.12
CA ARG A 42 -13.87 -23.58 16.79
C ARG A 42 -12.41 -24.02 16.77
N TRP A 43 -11.86 -24.27 17.95
CA TRP A 43 -10.58 -24.96 18.10
C TRP A 43 -10.73 -26.41 17.62
N SER A 44 -10.01 -26.81 16.57
CA SER A 44 -9.99 -28.19 16.10
C SER A 44 -8.68 -28.58 15.43
N GLU A 45 -8.41 -29.88 15.46
CA GLU A 45 -7.29 -30.55 14.80
C GLU A 45 -7.48 -30.56 13.27
N THR A 46 -6.42 -30.29 12.51
CA THR A 46 -6.39 -30.39 11.05
C THR A 46 -6.45 -31.84 10.57
N GLU A 47 -7.39 -32.15 9.68
CA GLU A 47 -7.54 -33.50 9.11
C GLU A 47 -6.46 -33.86 8.08
N GLU A 48 -5.84 -32.86 7.45
CA GLU A 48 -5.02 -33.04 6.26
C GLU A 48 -3.93 -31.95 6.16
N ASP A 49 -2.74 -32.32 5.65
CA ASP A 49 -1.66 -31.38 5.35
C ASP A 49 -2.18 -30.33 4.34
N THR A 50 -2.19 -29.08 4.76
CA THR A 50 -2.82 -27.95 4.09
C THR A 50 -1.76 -26.89 3.74
N ALA A 51 -1.00 -27.18 2.68
CA ALA A 51 -0.15 -26.18 2.04
C ALA A 51 -1.00 -25.08 1.38
N TYR A 52 -0.62 -23.82 1.57
CA TYR A 52 -1.35 -22.65 1.07
C TYR A 52 -0.39 -21.59 0.51
N THR A 53 -0.81 -20.84 -0.51
CA THR A 53 -0.02 -19.75 -1.09
C THR A 53 -0.59 -18.37 -0.73
N GLY A 54 0.09 -17.28 -1.12
CA GLY A 54 -0.46 -15.92 -1.01
C GLY A 54 -1.81 -15.69 -1.70
N LYS A 55 -2.26 -16.61 -2.57
CA LYS A 55 -3.58 -16.59 -3.23
C LYS A 55 -4.72 -17.09 -2.32
N GLU A 56 -4.40 -17.94 -1.34
CA GLU A 56 -5.29 -18.50 -0.32
C GLU A 56 -5.36 -17.61 0.94
N LEU A 57 -4.32 -16.80 1.19
CA LEU A 57 -4.27 -15.83 2.29
C LEU A 57 -5.50 -14.91 2.31
N ASP A 58 -6.07 -14.78 3.51
CA ASP A 58 -7.26 -14.04 3.94
C ASP A 58 -8.53 -14.36 3.14
N ARG A 59 -8.56 -15.54 2.52
CA ARG A 59 -9.70 -16.15 1.84
C ARG A 59 -10.08 -17.49 2.45
N SER A 60 -9.14 -18.43 2.49
CA SER A 60 -9.31 -19.79 3.05
C SER A 60 -8.34 -20.08 4.19
N VAL A 61 -7.20 -19.39 4.27
CA VAL A 61 -6.31 -19.35 5.43
C VAL A 61 -6.06 -17.89 5.82
N VAL A 62 -6.04 -17.56 7.10
CA VAL A 62 -5.61 -16.24 7.62
C VAL A 62 -4.38 -16.48 8.47
N ASN A 63 -3.24 -15.87 8.13
CA ASN A 63 -2.07 -15.93 8.99
C ASN A 63 -2.01 -14.66 9.86
N VAL A 64 -2.19 -14.82 11.17
CA VAL A 64 -2.25 -13.69 12.12
C VAL A 64 -0.90 -12.98 12.23
N SER A 65 0.21 -13.71 12.03
CA SER A 65 1.56 -13.16 12.04
C SER A 65 1.80 -12.27 10.82
N GLN A 66 1.42 -12.72 9.61
CA GLN A 66 1.56 -11.95 8.36
C GLN A 66 0.88 -10.57 8.46
N ILE A 67 -0.38 -10.52 8.89
CA ILE A 67 -1.13 -9.26 9.02
C ILE A 67 -0.46 -8.34 10.05
N ARG A 68 0.06 -8.90 11.16
CA ARG A 68 0.80 -8.15 12.18
C ARG A 68 2.12 -7.60 11.66
N GLN A 69 2.89 -8.39 10.91
CA GLN A 69 4.17 -7.96 10.33
C GLN A 69 3.97 -6.85 9.29
N VAL A 70 2.98 -6.97 8.40
CA VAL A 70 2.63 -5.91 7.45
C VAL A 70 2.22 -4.62 8.16
N ILE A 71 1.41 -4.70 9.22
CA ILE A 71 0.97 -3.52 9.98
C ILE A 71 2.13 -2.90 10.78
N GLN A 72 3.05 -3.70 11.34
CA GLN A 72 4.25 -3.20 12.03
C GLN A 72 5.25 -2.55 11.07
N ALA A 73 5.47 -3.14 9.90
CA ALA A 73 6.28 -2.54 8.83
C ALA A 73 5.65 -1.23 8.31
N MET A 74 4.34 -1.21 8.05
CA MET A 74 3.60 0.01 7.68
C MET A 74 3.78 1.10 8.75
N LYS A 75 3.54 0.78 10.03
CA LYS A 75 3.68 1.73 11.14
C LYS A 75 5.09 2.32 11.19
N THR A 76 6.11 1.46 11.13
CA THR A 76 7.53 1.86 11.17
C THR A 76 7.89 2.73 9.96
N ALA A 77 7.51 2.34 8.74
CA ALA A 77 7.77 3.09 7.52
C ALA A 77 7.10 4.47 7.56
N VAL A 78 5.84 4.54 7.98
CA VAL A 78 5.08 5.80 8.11
C VAL A 78 5.72 6.75 9.12
N GLU A 79 6.08 6.24 10.30
CA GLU A 79 6.64 7.03 11.41
C GLU A 79 8.12 7.43 11.22
N THR A 80 8.91 6.71 10.40
CA THR A 80 10.37 6.92 10.29
C THR A 80 10.88 7.32 8.91
N GLN A 81 10.15 7.02 7.82
CA GLN A 81 10.63 7.22 6.44
C GLN A 81 9.68 8.04 5.58
N ILE A 82 8.37 7.76 5.65
CA ILE A 82 7.39 8.34 4.71
C ILE A 82 6.94 9.73 5.19
N PHE A 83 6.64 9.87 6.48
CA PHE A 83 6.17 11.11 7.10
C PHE A 83 6.81 11.36 8.50
N PRO A 84 8.16 11.37 8.65
CA PRO A 84 8.83 11.43 9.96
C PRO A 84 8.63 12.74 10.75
N ALA A 85 8.08 13.79 10.13
CA ALA A 85 7.70 15.03 10.84
C ALA A 85 6.34 14.92 11.57
N ARG A 86 5.53 13.91 11.26
CA ARG A 86 4.19 13.73 11.83
C ARG A 86 4.25 13.21 13.26
N LYS A 87 3.45 13.81 14.16
CA LYS A 87 3.30 13.36 15.55
C LYS A 87 2.12 12.42 15.75
N GLU A 88 1.15 12.48 14.85
CA GLU A 88 0.02 11.57 14.77
C GLU A 88 0.08 10.75 13.48
N THR A 89 -0.44 9.52 13.50
CA THR A 89 -0.56 8.70 12.29
C THR A 89 -1.30 9.50 11.19
N PRO A 90 -0.75 9.65 9.97
CA PRO A 90 -1.46 10.24 8.84
C PRO A 90 -2.81 9.57 8.58
N LYS A 91 -3.71 10.23 7.85
CA LYS A 91 -4.98 9.60 7.45
C LYS A 91 -4.68 8.45 6.49
N THR A 92 -5.02 7.24 6.89
CA THR A 92 -4.68 5.99 6.19
C THR A 92 -5.94 5.23 5.79
N LEU A 93 -6.01 4.75 4.55
CA LEU A 93 -7.07 3.87 4.06
C LEU A 93 -6.49 2.50 3.68
N ILE A 94 -7.01 1.43 4.29
CA ILE A 94 -6.57 0.06 4.05
C ILE A 94 -7.63 -0.70 3.24
N PHE A 95 -7.21 -1.34 2.14
CA PHE A 95 -8.06 -2.17 1.29
C PHE A 95 -7.90 -3.66 1.64
N ALA A 96 -8.91 -4.24 2.28
CA ALA A 96 -8.95 -5.62 2.78
C ALA A 96 -9.59 -6.60 1.77
N LYS A 97 -9.15 -7.87 1.75
CA LYS A 97 -9.67 -8.89 0.80
C LYS A 97 -11.14 -9.25 1.00
N THR A 98 -11.64 -9.21 2.24
CA THR A 98 -13.01 -9.57 2.63
C THR A 98 -13.40 -8.82 3.92
N ASP A 99 -14.69 -8.78 4.26
CA ASP A 99 -15.17 -8.20 5.52
C ASP A 99 -14.53 -8.88 6.76
N SER A 100 -14.33 -10.19 6.69
CA SER A 100 -13.66 -10.94 7.75
C SER A 100 -12.19 -10.57 7.90
N HIS A 101 -11.50 -10.25 6.81
CA HIS A 101 -10.12 -9.75 6.82
C HIS A 101 -10.08 -8.30 7.34
N ALA A 102 -11.08 -7.48 7.05
CA ALA A 102 -11.18 -6.14 7.64
C ALA A 102 -11.32 -6.20 9.18
N ASP A 103 -12.05 -7.19 9.71
CA ASP A 103 -12.13 -7.43 11.17
C ASP A 103 -10.75 -7.82 11.75
N ASP A 104 -10.01 -8.72 11.08
CA ASP A 104 -8.66 -9.14 11.53
C ASP A 104 -7.67 -7.97 11.53
N ILE A 105 -7.62 -7.20 10.43
CA ILE A 105 -6.80 -5.97 10.32
C ILE A 105 -7.12 -5.02 11.47
N ILE A 106 -8.40 -4.76 11.75
CA ILE A 106 -8.81 -3.80 12.79
C ILE A 106 -8.36 -4.23 14.18
N ASN A 107 -8.44 -5.52 14.51
CA ASN A 107 -7.97 -6.02 15.80
C ASN A 107 -6.46 -5.85 15.92
N ILE A 108 -5.70 -6.22 14.88
CA ILE A 108 -4.24 -6.14 14.88
C ILE A 108 -3.74 -4.68 14.82
N LEU A 109 -4.46 -3.77 14.16
CA LEU A 109 -4.21 -2.32 14.25
C LEU A 109 -4.29 -1.82 15.69
N ARG A 110 -5.32 -2.24 16.44
CA ARG A 110 -5.54 -1.83 17.84
C ARG A 110 -4.42 -2.35 18.75
N GLU A 111 -3.99 -3.59 18.54
CA GLU A 111 -2.82 -4.17 19.21
C GLU A 111 -1.52 -3.40 18.89
N VAL A 112 -1.19 -3.22 17.60
CA VAL A 112 0.11 -2.69 17.16
C VAL A 112 0.26 -1.18 17.42
N TYR A 113 -0.83 -0.41 17.40
CA TYR A 113 -0.81 1.00 17.77
C TYR A 113 -1.10 1.26 19.26
N GLY A 114 -1.60 0.27 20.01
CA GLY A 114 -2.06 0.45 21.40
C GLY A 114 -3.27 1.38 21.50
N GLN A 115 -4.21 1.29 20.55
CA GLN A 115 -5.29 2.27 20.37
C GLN A 115 -6.69 1.64 20.40
N GLY A 116 -7.69 2.42 20.82
CA GLY A 116 -9.08 1.98 20.95
C GLY A 116 -9.95 2.17 19.70
N ASN A 117 -11.24 1.84 19.82
CA ASN A 117 -12.23 1.84 18.72
C ASN A 117 -12.37 3.17 17.96
N ALA A 118 -11.99 4.30 18.56
CA ALA A 118 -12.03 5.61 17.91
C ALA A 118 -10.90 5.82 16.89
N PHE A 119 -9.76 5.14 17.03
CA PHE A 119 -8.58 5.31 16.17
C PHE A 119 -8.74 4.63 14.81
N CYS A 120 -9.35 3.44 14.77
CA CYS A 120 -9.57 2.69 13.53
C CYS A 120 -10.99 2.08 13.44
N LYS A 121 -11.62 2.31 12.28
CA LYS A 121 -13.02 1.98 11.99
C LYS A 121 -13.15 1.14 10.71
N LYS A 122 -14.15 0.26 10.66
CA LYS A 122 -14.54 -0.48 9.46
C LYS A 122 -15.52 0.35 8.64
N VAL A 123 -15.29 0.48 7.34
CA VAL A 123 -16.23 1.11 6.41
C VAL A 123 -16.76 0.04 5.46
N THR A 124 -17.96 -0.45 5.73
CA THR A 124 -18.63 -1.51 4.95
C THR A 124 -20.14 -1.33 5.00
N TYR A 125 -20.85 -1.68 3.93
CA TYR A 125 -22.33 -1.65 3.79
C TYR A 125 -23.12 -2.57 4.77
N ARG A 126 -22.47 -3.10 5.81
CA ARG A 126 -23.04 -4.00 6.84
C ARG A 126 -22.58 -3.64 8.26
N ALA A 127 -22.05 -2.43 8.47
CA ALA A 127 -21.67 -1.94 9.79
C ALA A 127 -22.91 -1.53 10.62
N GLU A 128 -22.77 -1.55 11.95
CA GLU A 128 -23.79 -1.06 12.89
C GLU A 128 -23.84 0.48 12.94
N GLU A 129 -22.70 1.12 12.67
CA GLU A 129 -22.57 2.56 12.46
C GLU A 129 -22.72 2.89 10.98
N ASP A 130 -23.38 4.00 10.67
CA ASP A 130 -23.54 4.48 9.29
C ASP A 130 -22.19 4.77 8.62
N ALA A 131 -22.04 4.29 7.38
CA ALA A 131 -20.80 4.42 6.62
C ALA A 131 -20.52 5.88 6.23
N ASP A 132 -21.54 6.67 5.86
CA ASP A 132 -21.33 8.07 5.47
C ASP A 132 -20.98 8.95 6.67
N SER A 133 -21.53 8.66 7.85
CA SER A 133 -21.11 9.23 9.13
C SER A 133 -19.63 8.94 9.45
N ILE A 134 -19.19 7.66 9.39
CA ILE A 134 -17.78 7.29 9.61
C ILE A 134 -16.86 8.00 8.60
N LEU A 135 -17.28 8.11 7.34
CA LEU A 135 -16.52 8.79 6.29
C LEU A 135 -16.46 10.31 6.49
N SER A 136 -17.52 10.92 7.00
CA SER A 136 -17.54 12.33 7.39
C SER A 136 -16.52 12.59 8.51
N SER A 137 -16.51 11.80 9.58
CA SER A 137 -15.49 11.93 10.63
C SER A 137 -14.09 11.58 10.14
N PHE A 138 -13.92 10.57 9.29
CA PHE A 138 -12.63 10.24 8.69
C PHE A 138 -12.08 11.40 7.83
N ARG A 139 -12.95 12.18 7.18
CA ARG A 139 -12.60 13.36 6.40
C ARG A 139 -12.38 14.63 7.24
N ASN A 140 -13.22 14.89 8.23
CA ASN A 140 -13.31 16.21 8.88
C ASN A 140 -12.73 16.25 10.30
N ASP A 141 -12.80 15.14 11.04
CA ASP A 141 -12.40 15.07 12.45
C ASP A 141 -10.98 14.51 12.61
N TYR A 142 -10.37 14.71 13.78
CA TYR A 142 -9.07 14.10 14.09
C TYR A 142 -9.13 12.57 14.00
N ASN A 143 -10.19 11.93 14.52
CA ASN A 143 -10.37 10.47 14.52
C ASN A 143 -11.56 10.05 13.63
N PRO A 144 -11.53 8.85 13.00
CA PRO A 144 -10.45 7.87 13.02
C PRO A 144 -9.21 8.31 12.24
N ARG A 145 -8.04 7.75 12.58
CA ARG A 145 -6.80 7.89 11.79
C ARG A 145 -6.73 6.88 10.66
N ILE A 146 -7.31 5.69 10.87
CA ILE A 146 -7.27 4.58 9.91
C ILE A 146 -8.68 4.09 9.58
N ALA A 147 -9.04 4.11 8.30
CA ALA A 147 -10.24 3.46 7.78
C ALA A 147 -9.86 2.14 7.12
N VAL A 148 -10.61 1.07 7.38
CA VAL A 148 -10.43 -0.24 6.72
C VAL A 148 -11.70 -0.56 5.94
N THR A 149 -11.58 -0.77 4.63
CA THR A 149 -12.69 -1.06 3.72
C THR A 149 -12.40 -2.32 2.91
N VAL A 150 -13.45 -2.97 2.42
CA VAL A 150 -13.33 -4.13 1.53
C VAL A 150 -13.29 -3.65 0.09
N ASP A 151 -14.43 -3.18 -0.40
CA ASP A 151 -14.61 -2.63 -1.74
C ASP A 151 -14.54 -1.09 -1.71
N MET A 152 -14.95 -0.44 -2.79
CA MET A 152 -14.88 1.02 -2.86
C MET A 152 -15.88 1.63 -1.89
N ILE A 153 -15.35 2.49 -1.01
CA ILE A 153 -16.08 3.54 -0.31
C ILE A 153 -17.05 4.22 -1.28
N ALA A 154 -18.28 4.49 -0.83
CA ALA A 154 -19.38 5.01 -1.64
C ALA A 154 -18.89 6.17 -2.54
N THR A 155 -19.23 6.11 -3.82
CA THR A 155 -18.40 6.70 -4.89
C THR A 155 -18.21 8.21 -4.80
N GLY A 156 -19.10 8.94 -4.11
CA GLY A 156 -19.07 10.39 -3.93
C GLY A 156 -18.18 10.95 -2.82
N THR A 157 -17.76 10.16 -1.83
CA THR A 157 -17.19 10.72 -0.59
C THR A 157 -15.69 11.01 -0.69
N ASP A 158 -15.34 12.24 -1.09
CA ASP A 158 -13.96 12.72 -1.33
C ASP A 158 -13.22 13.01 -0.01
N VAL A 159 -12.20 12.22 0.32
CA VAL A 159 -11.40 12.34 1.57
C VAL A 159 -10.07 13.04 1.28
N LYS A 160 -10.10 14.36 1.06
CA LYS A 160 -8.90 15.14 0.71
C LYS A 160 -7.69 14.97 1.65
N PRO A 161 -7.83 14.87 2.99
CA PRO A 161 -6.70 14.71 3.90
C PRO A 161 -6.01 13.34 3.84
N LEU A 162 -6.45 12.40 2.99
CA LEU A 162 -5.91 11.06 2.89
C LEU A 162 -4.46 11.06 2.40
N GLU A 163 -3.52 10.60 3.23
CA GLU A 163 -2.07 10.67 3.02
C GLU A 163 -1.43 9.30 2.73
N VAL A 164 -2.07 8.20 3.14
CA VAL A 164 -1.59 6.83 2.94
C VAL A 164 -2.72 5.92 2.41
N LEU A 165 -2.40 5.11 1.40
CA LEU A 165 -3.20 3.95 0.99
C LEU A 165 -2.40 2.68 1.31
N LEU A 166 -3.00 1.66 1.94
CA LEU A 166 -2.40 0.32 2.07
C LEU A 166 -3.23 -0.71 1.28
N PHE A 167 -2.57 -1.44 0.38
CA PHE A 167 -3.18 -2.56 -0.33
C PHE A 167 -2.84 -3.88 0.35
N MET A 168 -3.85 -4.46 1.02
CA MET A 168 -3.83 -5.84 1.51
C MET A 168 -4.69 -6.76 0.61
N ARG A 169 -5.08 -6.30 -0.59
CA ARG A 169 -5.81 -7.09 -1.60
C ARG A 169 -5.24 -6.86 -3.01
N ASP A 170 -5.14 -7.94 -3.79
CA ASP A 170 -4.89 -7.89 -5.24
C ASP A 170 -6.05 -7.18 -5.97
N VAL A 171 -5.72 -6.37 -6.98
CA VAL A 171 -6.66 -5.52 -7.72
C VAL A 171 -6.51 -5.74 -9.23
N ARG A 172 -7.19 -6.77 -9.72
CA ARG A 172 -7.08 -7.30 -11.09
C ARG A 172 -7.57 -6.37 -12.21
N SER A 173 -8.45 -5.42 -11.89
CA SER A 173 -8.97 -4.46 -12.88
C SER A 173 -8.16 -3.16 -12.81
N LYS A 174 -7.51 -2.80 -13.92
CA LYS A 174 -6.76 -1.54 -14.04
C LYS A 174 -7.64 -0.31 -13.77
N GLY A 175 -8.89 -0.30 -14.26
CA GLY A 175 -9.82 0.81 -14.01
C GLY A 175 -10.20 0.94 -12.54
N TYR A 176 -10.43 -0.18 -11.86
CA TYR A 176 -10.75 -0.21 -10.43
C TYR A 176 -9.55 0.19 -9.55
N TYR A 177 -8.34 -0.19 -9.98
CA TYR A 177 -7.09 0.20 -9.33
C TYR A 177 -6.83 1.71 -9.41
N GLU A 178 -7.00 2.33 -10.59
CA GLU A 178 -6.87 3.78 -10.73
C GLU A 178 -7.98 4.54 -9.98
N GLN A 179 -9.19 3.97 -9.84
CA GLN A 179 -10.24 4.53 -8.98
C GLN A 179 -9.89 4.49 -7.48
N MET A 180 -9.14 3.48 -7.03
CA MET A 180 -8.62 3.41 -5.66
C MET A 180 -7.49 4.42 -5.43
N LYS A 181 -6.51 4.50 -6.35
CA LYS A 181 -5.44 5.52 -6.36
C LYS A 181 -6.01 6.95 -6.41
N GLY A 182 -7.09 7.15 -7.17
CA GLY A 182 -7.81 8.42 -7.31
C GLY A 182 -8.40 9.00 -6.01
N ARG A 183 -8.36 8.26 -4.89
CA ARG A 183 -8.71 8.80 -3.56
C ARG A 183 -7.52 9.50 -2.88
N GLY A 184 -6.29 9.05 -3.14
CA GLY A 184 -5.08 9.68 -2.61
C GLY A 184 -4.72 10.98 -3.33
N VAL A 185 -4.99 11.08 -4.64
CA VAL A 185 -4.47 12.17 -5.50
C VAL A 185 -4.96 13.58 -5.17
N ARG A 186 -5.96 13.82 -4.31
CA ARG A 186 -6.47 15.19 -4.08
C ARG A 186 -5.50 16.08 -3.31
N SER A 187 -5.32 17.32 -3.76
CA SER A 187 -4.63 18.36 -2.99
C SER A 187 -5.48 18.87 -1.81
N LEU A 188 -4.80 19.43 -0.82
CA LEU A 188 -5.40 20.09 0.35
C LEU A 188 -4.46 21.17 0.87
N ASP A 189 -4.99 22.35 1.19
CA ASP A 189 -4.25 23.48 1.75
C ASP A 189 -3.72 23.17 3.16
N GLY A 190 -2.70 23.94 3.59
CA GLY A 190 -2.02 23.72 4.86
C GLY A 190 -2.94 23.82 6.07
N ASP A 191 -3.80 24.83 6.12
CA ASP A 191 -4.70 25.04 7.26
C ASP A 191 -5.79 23.96 7.34
N SER A 192 -6.33 23.53 6.20
CA SER A 192 -7.32 22.44 6.16
C SER A 192 -6.70 21.09 6.47
N LEU A 193 -5.45 20.84 6.08
CA LEU A 193 -4.72 19.65 6.52
C LEU A 193 -4.42 19.71 8.02
N LYS A 194 -4.01 20.88 8.54
CA LYS A 194 -3.67 21.08 9.94
C LYS A 194 -4.86 20.95 10.90
N ARG A 195 -6.05 21.35 10.47
CA ARG A 195 -7.32 21.10 11.19
C ARG A 195 -7.60 19.62 11.44
N VAL A 196 -7.04 18.73 10.62
CA VAL A 196 -7.27 17.27 10.67
C VAL A 196 -6.04 16.51 11.18
N SER A 197 -4.83 16.99 10.89
CA SER A 197 -3.53 16.46 11.30
C SER A 197 -2.71 17.60 11.91
N ASN A 198 -2.86 17.83 13.22
CA ASN A 198 -2.30 18.95 13.98
C ASN A 198 -0.79 19.19 13.76
N SER A 199 -0.03 18.13 13.47
CA SER A 199 1.41 18.21 13.18
C SER A 199 1.77 18.71 11.77
N ALA A 200 0.79 19.20 10.98
CA ALA A 200 1.06 19.75 9.65
C ALA A 200 1.95 21.01 9.69
N ASP A 201 3.01 20.92 8.90
CA ASP A 201 3.99 21.94 8.55
C ASP A 201 3.63 22.71 7.26
N GLY A 202 2.87 22.08 6.35
CA GLY A 202 2.40 22.70 5.12
C GLY A 202 1.17 22.03 4.49
N ALA A 203 0.90 22.39 3.23
CA ALA A 203 -0.12 21.78 2.40
C ALA A 203 0.21 20.31 2.07
N LYS A 204 -0.79 19.54 1.66
CA LYS A 204 -0.58 18.17 1.19
C LYS A 204 0.17 18.20 -0.15
N THR A 205 1.41 17.71 -0.17
CA THR A 205 2.28 17.69 -1.36
C THR A 205 2.29 16.35 -2.11
N ARG A 206 2.03 15.24 -1.40
CA ARG A 206 1.92 13.87 -1.94
C ARG A 206 0.97 13.01 -1.13
N PHE A 207 0.70 11.80 -1.60
CA PHE A 207 0.30 10.66 -0.76
C PHE A 207 1.24 9.48 -1.06
N VAL A 208 1.22 8.44 -0.23
CA VAL A 208 2.01 7.22 -0.50
C VAL A 208 1.10 5.99 -0.57
N LEU A 209 1.34 5.19 -1.61
CA LEU A 209 0.73 3.88 -1.81
C LEU A 209 1.66 2.82 -1.25
N ILE A 210 1.20 2.11 -0.23
CA ILE A 210 1.90 0.98 0.38
C ILE A 210 1.30 -0.30 -0.21
N ASP A 211 2.13 -1.11 -0.84
CA ASP A 211 1.75 -2.36 -1.48
C ASP A 211 2.32 -3.54 -0.68
N ALA A 212 1.43 -4.32 -0.07
CA ALA A 212 1.81 -5.49 0.73
C ALA A 212 1.46 -6.83 0.05
N VAL A 213 1.08 -6.80 -1.23
CA VAL A 213 0.60 -7.99 -1.97
C VAL A 213 1.00 -8.02 -3.47
N GLY A 214 1.72 -7.00 -3.96
CA GLY A 214 2.23 -6.93 -5.34
C GLY A 214 1.21 -6.42 -6.36
N VAL A 215 0.33 -5.49 -5.99
CA VAL A 215 -0.67 -4.88 -6.91
C VAL A 215 -0.04 -4.03 -8.02
N GLU A 216 1.08 -3.34 -7.82
CA GLU A 216 1.79 -2.69 -8.95
C GLU A 216 2.57 -3.72 -9.80
N LYS A 217 3.01 -4.83 -9.20
CA LYS A 217 3.71 -5.93 -9.90
C LYS A 217 2.77 -6.87 -10.66
N SER A 218 1.47 -6.94 -10.32
CA SER A 218 0.55 -7.94 -10.88
C SER A 218 0.04 -7.59 -12.29
N LEU A 219 0.09 -8.57 -13.19
CA LEU A 219 -0.52 -8.47 -14.51
C LEU A 219 -2.06 -8.44 -14.37
N LYS A 220 -2.63 -7.29 -14.73
CA LYS A 220 -4.06 -6.98 -14.60
C LYS A 220 -4.84 -7.59 -15.78
N THR A 221 -5.14 -8.88 -15.66
CA THR A 221 -5.63 -9.77 -16.75
C THR A 221 -6.97 -10.44 -16.42
N GLU A 222 -7.72 -10.84 -17.44
CA GLU A 222 -8.96 -11.61 -17.29
C GLU A 222 -8.67 -13.12 -17.09
N SER A 223 -9.31 -13.73 -16.08
CA SER A 223 -9.62 -15.18 -15.94
C SER A 223 -8.50 -16.25 -15.87
N ARG A 224 -8.23 -16.75 -14.64
CA ARG A 224 -8.21 -18.18 -14.13
C ARG A 224 -7.72 -19.38 -15.02
N PRO A 225 -7.40 -20.58 -14.46
CA PRO A 225 -6.64 -20.97 -13.23
C PRO A 225 -5.78 -22.28 -13.38
N LEU A 226 -5.14 -22.81 -12.30
CA LEU A 226 -4.98 -24.25 -11.86
C LEU A 226 -3.62 -24.64 -11.21
N GLU A 227 -3.69 -25.20 -9.98
CA GLU A 227 -3.14 -26.49 -9.43
C GLU A 227 -1.71 -27.02 -9.76
N LYS A 228 -1.06 -27.99 -9.06
CA LYS A 228 -1.35 -28.91 -7.89
C LYS A 228 0.00 -29.38 -7.27
N LYS A 229 0.20 -30.27 -6.27
CA LYS A 229 -0.54 -31.20 -5.34
C LYS A 229 0.37 -31.26 -4.04
N PRO A 230 0.56 -32.31 -3.19
CA PRO A 230 -0.13 -33.58 -2.92
C PRO A 230 -0.40 -33.91 -1.41
N GLY A 231 -1.65 -33.83 -0.95
CA GLY A 231 -2.13 -34.38 0.33
C GLY A 231 -3.65 -34.46 0.23
N VAL A 232 -4.27 -35.64 0.41
CA VAL A 232 -5.54 -35.98 -0.30
C VAL A 232 -6.78 -35.27 0.27
N GLY A 233 -6.93 -33.98 -0.07
CA GLY A 233 -8.06 -33.13 0.30
C GLY A 233 -9.40 -33.56 -0.30
N LEU A 234 -10.51 -32.93 0.13
CA LEU A 234 -11.85 -33.18 -0.42
C LEU A 234 -11.89 -33.14 -1.96
N LYS A 235 -11.27 -32.11 -2.56
CA LYS A 235 -11.14 -31.99 -4.02
C LYS A 235 -10.41 -33.17 -4.66
N ASP A 236 -9.45 -33.75 -3.95
CA ASP A 236 -8.68 -34.89 -4.44
C ASP A 236 -9.42 -36.22 -4.24
N LEU A 237 -10.23 -36.38 -3.19
CA LEU A 237 -11.17 -37.51 -3.09
C LEU A 237 -12.18 -37.49 -4.25
N LEU A 238 -12.76 -36.31 -4.52
CA LEU A 238 -13.65 -36.08 -5.67
C LEU A 238 -12.95 -36.37 -7.01
N GLN A 239 -11.69 -35.96 -7.16
CA GLN A 239 -10.90 -36.21 -8.37
C GLN A 239 -10.52 -37.69 -8.51
N ASN A 240 -10.12 -38.36 -7.43
CA ASN A 240 -9.73 -39.76 -7.41
C ASN A 240 -10.92 -40.67 -7.80
N ILE A 241 -12.11 -40.41 -7.25
CA ILE A 241 -13.35 -41.14 -7.61
C ILE A 241 -13.73 -40.94 -9.08
N ALA A 242 -13.61 -39.72 -9.61
CA ALA A 242 -13.78 -39.41 -11.03
C ALA A 242 -12.63 -39.94 -11.94
N MET A 243 -11.57 -40.47 -11.35
CA MET A 243 -10.47 -41.19 -12.01
C MET A 243 -10.52 -42.70 -11.76
N GLY A 244 -11.56 -43.21 -11.08
CA GLY A 244 -11.81 -44.63 -10.88
C GLY A 244 -11.36 -45.22 -9.53
N SER A 245 -10.76 -44.45 -8.62
CA SER A 245 -10.47 -44.92 -7.25
C SER A 245 -11.77 -45.14 -6.48
N ARG A 246 -12.11 -46.42 -6.23
CA ARG A 246 -13.40 -46.87 -5.66
C ARG A 246 -13.18 -47.92 -4.56
N ASP A 247 -12.09 -47.78 -3.83
CA ASP A 247 -11.80 -48.43 -2.55
C ASP A 247 -12.67 -47.87 -1.42
N ASP A 248 -12.90 -48.69 -0.40
CA ASP A 248 -13.83 -48.39 0.70
C ASP A 248 -13.38 -47.15 1.50
N ASP A 249 -12.07 -47.01 1.75
CA ASP A 249 -11.51 -45.87 2.49
C ASP A 249 -11.73 -44.54 1.76
N THR A 250 -11.45 -44.46 0.45
CA THR A 250 -11.71 -43.26 -0.36
C THR A 250 -13.20 -42.92 -0.44
N VAL A 251 -14.05 -43.93 -0.65
CA VAL A 251 -15.51 -43.76 -0.76
C VAL A 251 -16.12 -43.31 0.57
N LEU A 252 -15.76 -43.95 1.68
CA LEU A 252 -16.23 -43.61 3.03
C LEU A 252 -15.69 -42.25 3.51
N SER A 253 -14.45 -41.89 3.13
CA SER A 253 -13.87 -40.58 3.41
C SER A 253 -14.64 -39.46 2.68
N LEU A 254 -14.98 -39.65 1.40
CA LEU A 254 -15.81 -38.69 0.67
C LEU A 254 -17.21 -38.61 1.29
N ALA A 255 -17.84 -39.76 1.55
CA ALA A 255 -19.19 -39.84 2.10
C ALA A 255 -19.37 -39.03 3.39
N ASN A 256 -18.47 -39.23 4.37
CA ASN A 256 -18.50 -38.52 5.65
C ASN A 256 -18.26 -37.00 5.47
N ARG A 257 -17.34 -36.62 4.57
CA ARG A 257 -17.05 -35.21 4.27
C ARG A 257 -18.25 -34.51 3.62
N LEU A 258 -18.97 -35.17 2.72
CA LEU A 258 -20.19 -34.64 2.09
C LEU A 258 -21.38 -34.53 3.07
N ILE A 259 -21.61 -35.54 3.91
CA ILE A 259 -22.66 -35.49 4.95
C ILE A 259 -22.39 -34.34 5.93
N ARG A 260 -21.13 -34.13 6.30
CA ARG A 260 -20.72 -33.00 7.17
C ARG A 260 -20.91 -31.65 6.48
N LEU A 261 -20.50 -31.53 5.22
CA LEU A 261 -20.67 -30.31 4.42
C LEU A 261 -22.17 -29.97 4.24
N GLY A 262 -23.03 -30.96 3.98
CA GLY A 262 -24.47 -30.75 3.84
C GLY A 262 -25.16 -30.20 5.10
N LYS A 263 -24.69 -30.58 6.29
CA LYS A 263 -25.16 -30.01 7.57
C LYS A 263 -24.66 -28.58 7.83
N GLN A 264 -23.78 -28.06 6.97
CA GLN A 264 -23.16 -26.75 7.12
C GLN A 264 -23.71 -25.74 6.09
N LEU A 265 -23.73 -26.10 4.80
CA LEU A 265 -24.05 -25.17 3.71
C LEU A 265 -25.41 -24.46 3.86
N ASP A 266 -25.46 -23.18 3.47
CA ASP A 266 -26.71 -22.44 3.37
C ASP A 266 -27.57 -22.89 2.18
N ASP A 267 -28.86 -22.57 2.20
CA ASP A 267 -29.85 -23.00 1.21
C ASP A 267 -29.44 -22.67 -0.24
N LYS A 268 -28.71 -21.56 -0.43
CA LYS A 268 -28.23 -21.12 -1.75
C LYS A 268 -27.03 -21.93 -2.24
N ALA A 269 -26.15 -22.35 -1.34
CA ALA A 269 -25.07 -23.30 -1.65
C ALA A 269 -25.61 -24.72 -1.85
N GLN A 270 -26.59 -25.16 -1.04
CA GLN A 270 -27.26 -26.44 -1.23
C GLN A 270 -27.97 -26.51 -2.59
N ALA A 271 -28.80 -25.52 -2.94
CA ALA A 271 -29.52 -25.48 -4.21
C ALA A 271 -28.59 -25.39 -5.45
N ARG A 272 -27.38 -24.82 -5.32
CA ARG A 272 -26.36 -24.86 -6.39
C ARG A 272 -25.86 -26.29 -6.62
N ILE A 273 -25.50 -27.00 -5.55
CA ILE A 273 -24.98 -28.37 -5.65
C ILE A 273 -26.08 -29.33 -6.10
N GLU A 274 -27.30 -29.17 -5.59
CA GLU A 274 -28.48 -29.96 -6.02
C GLU A 274 -28.79 -29.76 -7.51
N LYS A 275 -28.69 -28.52 -8.02
CA LYS A 275 -28.80 -28.26 -9.46
C LYS A 275 -27.64 -28.90 -10.25
N ALA A 276 -26.42 -28.86 -9.72
CA ALA A 276 -25.24 -29.43 -10.37
C ALA A 276 -25.18 -30.98 -10.33
N SER A 277 -25.93 -31.63 -9.43
CA SER A 277 -26.02 -33.09 -9.30
C SER A 277 -27.19 -33.72 -10.06
N GLY A 278 -28.06 -32.92 -10.67
CA GLY A 278 -29.27 -33.38 -11.35
C GLY A 278 -30.49 -33.57 -10.43
N GLY A 279 -30.53 -32.89 -9.27
CA GLY A 279 -31.63 -32.95 -8.31
C GLY A 279 -31.35 -33.76 -7.04
N ILE A 280 -30.08 -33.98 -6.69
CA ILE A 280 -29.67 -34.77 -5.52
C ILE A 280 -28.98 -33.85 -4.49
N PRO A 281 -29.58 -33.58 -3.31
CA PRO A 281 -28.95 -32.77 -2.27
C PRO A 281 -27.60 -33.35 -1.80
N VAL A 282 -26.66 -32.49 -1.43
CA VAL A 282 -25.28 -32.87 -1.05
C VAL A 282 -25.21 -33.88 0.11
N ALA A 283 -26.19 -33.84 1.02
CA ALA A 283 -26.30 -34.81 2.11
C ALA A 283 -26.75 -36.20 1.62
N GLU A 284 -27.62 -36.27 0.60
CA GLU A 284 -28.06 -37.54 0.00
C GLU A 284 -26.97 -38.13 -0.90
N LEU A 285 -26.20 -37.30 -1.62
CA LEU A 285 -24.98 -37.74 -2.31
C LEU A 285 -24.01 -38.43 -1.35
N GLY A 286 -23.77 -37.84 -0.17
CA GLY A 286 -22.94 -38.45 0.87
C GLY A 286 -23.51 -39.74 1.44
N LYS A 287 -24.83 -39.80 1.74
CA LYS A 287 -25.49 -41.03 2.20
C LYS A 287 -25.48 -42.14 1.15
N GLY A 288 -25.61 -41.80 -0.14
CA GLY A 288 -25.60 -42.76 -1.24
C GLY A 288 -24.28 -43.55 -1.31
N LEU A 289 -23.15 -42.88 -1.06
CA LEU A 289 -21.84 -43.52 -0.95
C LEU A 289 -21.76 -44.48 0.25
N VAL A 290 -22.30 -44.12 1.42
CA VAL A 290 -22.39 -45.05 2.57
C VAL A 290 -23.29 -46.24 2.26
N ALA A 291 -24.44 -46.01 1.62
CA ALA A 291 -25.40 -47.05 1.28
C ALA A 291 -24.87 -48.01 0.21
N ALA A 292 -23.99 -47.56 -0.70
CA ALA A 292 -23.32 -48.43 -1.67
C ALA A 292 -22.48 -49.52 -0.99
N LEU A 293 -21.76 -49.16 0.08
CA LEU A 293 -20.85 -50.01 0.87
C LEU A 293 -21.54 -50.90 1.92
N ASN A 294 -22.88 -50.86 2.05
CA ASN A 294 -23.59 -51.70 3.02
C ASN A 294 -23.48 -53.20 2.62
N PRO A 295 -22.93 -54.09 3.47
CA PRO A 295 -22.70 -55.51 3.12
C PRO A 295 -23.97 -56.28 2.77
N ASP A 296 -25.02 -56.16 3.59
CA ASP A 296 -26.31 -56.84 3.38
C ASP A 296 -26.90 -56.49 2.01
N ALA A 297 -26.79 -55.21 1.62
CA ALA A 297 -27.29 -54.70 0.35
C ALA A 297 -26.39 -55.05 -0.85
N ILE A 298 -25.10 -55.32 -0.63
CA ILE A 298 -24.20 -55.92 -1.63
C ILE A 298 -24.59 -57.39 -1.87
N VAL A 299 -24.78 -58.16 -0.79
CA VAL A 299 -25.23 -59.56 -0.83
C VAL A 299 -26.58 -59.69 -1.55
N ALA A 300 -27.56 -58.86 -1.19
CA ALA A 300 -28.87 -58.83 -1.86
C ALA A 300 -28.77 -58.52 -3.37
N ALA A 301 -27.87 -57.62 -3.77
CA ALA A 301 -27.63 -57.32 -5.19
C ALA A 301 -26.94 -58.49 -5.92
N ALA A 302 -25.98 -59.18 -5.28
CA ALA A 302 -25.33 -60.36 -5.84
C ALA A 302 -26.34 -61.50 -6.07
N LEU A 303 -27.25 -61.75 -5.11
CA LEU A 303 -28.34 -62.73 -5.26
C LEU A 303 -29.29 -62.38 -6.40
N ALA A 304 -29.73 -61.11 -6.49
CA ALA A 304 -30.60 -60.66 -7.57
C ALA A 304 -29.94 -60.81 -8.96
N THR A 305 -28.65 -60.48 -9.07
CA THR A 305 -27.87 -60.63 -10.31
C THR A 305 -27.63 -62.09 -10.68
N ALA A 306 -27.46 -63.00 -9.71
CA ALA A 306 -27.39 -64.43 -9.96
C ALA A 306 -28.75 -64.99 -10.45
N GLN A 307 -29.83 -64.62 -9.78
CA GLN A 307 -31.19 -65.00 -10.15
C GLN A 307 -31.56 -64.51 -11.57
N ALA A 308 -31.19 -63.28 -11.92
CA ALA A 308 -31.39 -62.72 -13.27
C ALA A 308 -30.60 -63.46 -14.36
N LYS A 309 -29.49 -64.12 -14.00
CA LYS A 309 -28.71 -65.01 -14.88
C LYS A 309 -29.23 -66.46 -14.90
N GLY A 310 -30.32 -66.75 -14.18
CA GLY A 310 -30.88 -68.11 -14.04
C GLY A 310 -30.09 -69.02 -13.09
N ILE A 311 -29.20 -68.46 -12.26
CA ILE A 311 -28.35 -69.19 -11.33
C ILE A 311 -28.98 -69.14 -9.93
N THR A 312 -29.30 -70.30 -9.35
CA THR A 312 -29.77 -70.37 -7.97
C THR A 312 -28.60 -70.19 -7.00
N ARG A 313 -28.67 -69.14 -6.17
CA ARG A 313 -27.72 -68.84 -5.08
C ARG A 313 -28.47 -68.62 -3.78
N SER A 314 -27.75 -68.80 -2.68
CA SER A 314 -28.09 -68.37 -1.31
C SER A 314 -26.90 -67.59 -0.74
N GLU A 315 -27.09 -66.89 0.38
CA GLU A 315 -26.02 -66.12 1.04
C GLU A 315 -24.78 -67.00 1.35
N GLU A 316 -25.00 -68.24 1.77
CA GLU A 316 -23.97 -69.25 2.05
C GLU A 316 -23.29 -69.84 0.79
N THR A 317 -23.83 -69.58 -0.41
CA THR A 317 -23.35 -70.19 -1.68
C THR A 317 -22.97 -69.18 -2.77
N LEU A 318 -22.98 -67.88 -2.45
CA LEU A 318 -22.38 -66.83 -3.27
C LEU A 318 -20.86 -67.01 -3.37
N MET A 319 -20.31 -66.75 -4.55
CA MET A 319 -18.86 -66.69 -4.75
C MET A 319 -18.33 -65.28 -4.43
N PRO A 320 -17.09 -65.14 -3.92
CA PRO A 320 -16.48 -63.82 -3.68
C PRO A 320 -16.48 -62.90 -4.91
N GLU A 321 -16.34 -63.48 -6.11
CA GLU A 321 -16.42 -62.75 -7.40
C GLU A 321 -17.81 -62.16 -7.67
N GLU A 322 -18.89 -62.83 -7.24
CA GLU A 322 -20.26 -62.33 -7.40
C GLU A 322 -20.56 -61.19 -6.41
N ILE A 323 -19.97 -61.27 -5.22
CA ILE A 323 -20.04 -60.24 -4.17
C ILE A 323 -19.25 -58.99 -4.60
N GLU A 324 -18.00 -59.14 -5.08
CA GLU A 324 -17.21 -58.00 -5.57
C GLU A 324 -17.79 -57.39 -6.84
N ALA A 325 -18.37 -58.17 -7.76
CA ALA A 325 -19.09 -57.62 -8.91
C ALA A 325 -20.27 -56.73 -8.46
N ALA A 326 -21.07 -57.20 -7.50
CA ALA A 326 -22.18 -56.43 -6.94
C ALA A 326 -21.71 -55.19 -6.16
N ARG A 327 -20.60 -55.29 -5.41
CA ARG A 327 -19.97 -54.14 -4.74
C ARG A 327 -19.52 -53.11 -5.77
N ALA A 328 -18.78 -53.52 -6.80
CA ALA A 328 -18.27 -52.65 -7.84
C ALA A 328 -19.40 -51.92 -8.61
N GLU A 329 -20.50 -52.61 -8.93
CA GLU A 329 -21.66 -52.01 -9.59
C GLU A 329 -22.36 -50.98 -8.70
N ARG A 330 -22.62 -51.31 -7.43
CA ARG A 330 -23.24 -50.39 -6.44
C ARG A 330 -22.39 -49.14 -6.20
N VAL A 331 -21.08 -49.31 -6.02
CA VAL A 331 -20.14 -48.20 -5.82
C VAL A 331 -20.01 -47.37 -7.09
N ALA A 332 -20.01 -47.99 -8.28
CA ALA A 332 -20.01 -47.26 -9.55
C ALA A 332 -21.26 -46.36 -9.71
N ALA A 333 -22.45 -46.89 -9.40
CA ALA A 333 -23.69 -46.12 -9.46
C ALA A 333 -23.70 -44.93 -8.47
N ALA A 334 -23.22 -45.12 -7.24
CA ALA A 334 -23.11 -44.04 -6.26
C ALA A 334 -22.00 -43.02 -6.57
N CYS A 335 -20.95 -43.43 -7.31
CA CYS A 335 -19.87 -42.54 -7.74
C CYS A 335 -20.21 -41.71 -8.98
N ALA A 336 -21.11 -42.19 -9.85
CA ALA A 336 -21.42 -41.58 -11.16
C ALA A 336 -21.76 -40.07 -11.14
N PRO A 337 -22.44 -39.48 -10.13
CA PRO A 337 -22.66 -38.04 -10.06
C PRO A 337 -21.34 -37.23 -10.05
N PHE A 338 -20.30 -37.74 -9.39
CA PHE A 338 -19.03 -37.04 -9.24
C PHE A 338 -18.16 -37.08 -10.50
N ASP A 339 -18.45 -37.93 -11.47
CA ASP A 339 -17.74 -37.90 -12.75
C ASP A 339 -17.91 -36.52 -13.43
N GLN A 340 -19.05 -35.85 -13.21
CA GLN A 340 -19.33 -34.48 -13.68
C GLN A 340 -18.41 -33.42 -13.03
N PRO A 341 -17.60 -32.67 -13.80
CA PRO A 341 -16.70 -31.65 -13.23
C PRO A 341 -17.43 -30.52 -12.50
N ALA A 342 -18.57 -30.08 -13.03
CA ALA A 342 -19.36 -28.98 -12.47
C ALA A 342 -19.85 -29.25 -11.03
N LEU A 343 -20.23 -30.50 -10.73
CA LEU A 343 -20.61 -30.90 -9.37
C LEU A 343 -19.40 -30.83 -8.42
N ARG A 344 -18.24 -31.31 -8.85
CA ARG A 344 -17.01 -31.29 -8.05
C ARG A 344 -16.54 -29.86 -7.74
N ASP A 345 -16.60 -28.98 -8.73
CA ASP A 345 -16.20 -27.58 -8.57
C ASP A 345 -17.17 -26.79 -7.67
N GLU A 346 -18.50 -26.98 -7.76
CA GLU A 346 -19.45 -26.34 -6.84
C GLU A 346 -19.34 -26.88 -5.40
N ILE A 347 -19.11 -28.18 -5.20
CA ILE A 347 -18.87 -28.76 -3.86
C ILE A 347 -17.62 -28.14 -3.20
N GLU A 348 -16.50 -28.07 -3.93
CA GLU A 348 -15.25 -27.50 -3.43
C GLU A 348 -15.33 -25.97 -3.25
N ALA A 349 -16.04 -25.27 -4.15
CA ALA A 349 -16.34 -23.84 -3.98
C ALA A 349 -17.16 -23.59 -2.71
N ALA A 350 -18.21 -24.38 -2.48
CA ALA A 350 -19.06 -24.25 -1.30
C ALA A 350 -18.32 -24.55 0.02
N ARG A 351 -17.38 -25.52 0.05
CA ARG A 351 -16.43 -25.71 1.17
C ARG A 351 -15.64 -24.42 1.43
N ARG A 352 -14.94 -23.91 0.40
CA ARG A 352 -14.05 -22.74 0.49
C ARG A 352 -14.78 -21.44 0.79
N GLU A 353 -16.04 -21.29 0.38
CA GLU A 353 -16.88 -20.12 0.68
C GLU A 353 -17.26 -20.03 2.16
N ARG A 354 -17.23 -21.14 2.91
CA ARG A 354 -17.81 -21.23 4.27
C ARG A 354 -16.80 -21.40 5.40
N GLU A 355 -15.74 -22.20 5.23
CA GLU A 355 -14.73 -22.45 6.26
C GLU A 355 -13.43 -21.68 5.97
N GLN A 356 -12.76 -21.20 7.01
CA GLN A 356 -11.48 -20.50 6.93
C GLN A 356 -10.59 -20.94 8.10
N LEU A 357 -9.38 -21.42 7.81
CA LEU A 357 -8.38 -21.73 8.84
C LEU A 357 -7.72 -20.43 9.31
N ILE A 358 -7.38 -20.35 10.60
CA ILE A 358 -6.57 -19.27 11.16
C ILE A 358 -5.24 -19.88 11.62
N ASP A 359 -4.19 -19.57 10.87
CA ASP A 359 -2.83 -19.93 11.18
C ASP A 359 -2.22 -18.94 12.19
N HIS A 360 -1.81 -19.51 13.31
CA HIS A 360 -1.03 -18.87 14.38
C HIS A 360 0.25 -19.68 14.70
N ILE A 361 0.56 -20.70 13.90
CA ILE A 361 1.68 -21.62 14.08
C ILE A 361 2.87 -21.10 13.26
N ASN A 362 2.65 -20.82 11.97
CA ASN A 362 3.68 -20.25 11.12
C ASN A 362 3.83 -18.74 11.41
N LEU A 363 4.94 -18.38 12.07
CA LEU A 363 5.31 -16.99 12.26
C LEU A 363 5.94 -16.43 10.98
N ASP A 364 5.50 -15.24 10.57
CA ASP A 364 5.96 -14.58 9.35
C ASP A 364 7.11 -13.58 9.64
N GLN A 365 7.87 -13.23 8.61
CA GLN A 365 8.96 -12.26 8.68
C GLN A 365 8.94 -11.33 7.47
N VAL A 366 9.25 -10.05 7.70
CA VAL A 366 9.38 -9.05 6.63
C VAL A 366 10.68 -9.31 5.86
N THR A 367 10.58 -9.60 4.58
CA THR A 367 11.73 -9.85 3.68
C THR A 367 12.17 -8.59 2.95
N PHE A 368 11.25 -7.65 2.70
CA PHE A 368 11.54 -6.32 2.14
C PHE A 368 10.62 -5.25 2.73
N SER A 369 11.15 -4.04 2.95
CA SER A 369 10.38 -2.85 3.35
C SER A 369 11.09 -1.59 2.84
N GLY A 370 10.59 -0.96 1.78
CA GLY A 370 11.23 0.20 1.16
C GLY A 370 10.43 0.80 0.01
N PHE A 371 10.86 1.95 -0.51
CA PHE A 371 10.38 2.42 -1.82
C PHE A 371 10.85 1.46 -2.91
N SER A 372 10.01 1.19 -3.93
CA SER A 372 10.33 0.16 -4.94
C SER A 372 11.55 0.51 -5.79
N GLU A 373 12.20 -0.49 -6.40
CA GLU A 373 13.28 -0.26 -7.38
C GLU A 373 12.82 0.65 -8.53
N GLN A 374 11.53 0.54 -8.90
CA GLN A 374 10.89 1.40 -9.88
C GLN A 374 10.82 2.87 -9.43
N ALA A 375 10.73 3.14 -8.13
CA ALA A 375 10.77 4.49 -7.56
C ALA A 375 12.19 5.09 -7.50
N GLU A 376 13.26 4.27 -7.54
CA GLU A 376 14.62 4.74 -7.79
C GLU A 376 14.84 5.03 -9.28
N ALA A 377 14.36 4.14 -10.17
CA ALA A 377 14.39 4.37 -11.62
C ALA A 377 13.61 5.64 -12.03
N GLN A 378 12.44 5.88 -11.43
CA GLN A 378 11.68 7.11 -11.61
C GLN A 378 12.40 8.34 -11.02
N ALA A 379 13.11 8.20 -9.89
CA ALA A 379 13.90 9.29 -9.33
C ALA A 379 15.08 9.66 -10.23
N LYS A 380 15.76 8.67 -10.83
CA LYS A 380 16.76 8.88 -11.89
C LYS A 380 16.12 9.61 -13.08
N GLN A 381 15.02 9.11 -13.63
CA GLN A 381 14.31 9.76 -14.74
C GLN A 381 13.86 11.20 -14.42
N VAL A 382 13.53 11.53 -13.17
CA VAL A 382 13.22 12.89 -12.71
C VAL A 382 14.47 13.79 -12.72
N ILE A 383 15.61 13.28 -12.24
CA ILE A 383 16.90 13.97 -12.29
C ILE A 383 17.35 14.16 -13.76
N ASP A 384 17.25 13.13 -14.58
CA ASP A 384 17.65 13.15 -16.00
C ASP A 384 16.81 14.15 -16.79
N SER A 385 15.48 14.17 -16.56
CA SER A 385 14.56 15.15 -17.15
C SER A 385 14.92 16.58 -16.77
N PHE A 386 15.29 16.82 -15.50
CA PHE A 386 15.70 18.13 -15.01
C PHE A 386 17.05 18.56 -15.60
N ALA A 387 18.05 17.68 -15.59
CA ALA A 387 19.38 17.92 -16.14
C ALA A 387 19.35 18.19 -17.66
N THR A 388 18.49 17.48 -18.39
CA THR A 388 18.22 17.74 -19.81
C THR A 388 17.60 19.13 -19.99
N TYR A 389 16.52 19.43 -19.25
CA TYR A 389 15.79 20.69 -19.38
C TYR A 389 16.68 21.92 -19.11
N ILE A 390 17.50 21.89 -18.05
CA ILE A 390 18.39 23.02 -17.75
C ILE A 390 19.52 23.20 -18.78
N ALA A 391 19.91 22.12 -19.49
CA ALA A 391 20.92 22.17 -20.54
C ALA A 391 20.37 22.65 -21.90
N GLU A 392 19.12 22.32 -22.21
CA GLU A 392 18.42 22.75 -23.42
C GLU A 392 18.04 24.23 -23.35
N HIS A 393 17.42 24.68 -22.24
CA HIS A 393 16.89 26.05 -22.09
C HIS A 393 17.88 27.06 -21.47
N LYS A 394 19.17 26.71 -21.36
CA LYS A 394 20.21 27.53 -20.70
C LYS A 394 20.37 28.96 -21.22
N ASP A 395 20.14 29.17 -22.51
CA ASP A 395 20.29 30.47 -23.18
C ASP A 395 18.94 31.19 -23.38
N GLU A 396 17.83 30.53 -23.01
CA GLU A 396 16.46 31.05 -23.11
C GLU A 396 15.96 31.58 -21.75
N ILE A 397 16.14 30.80 -20.67
CA ILE A 397 15.69 31.17 -19.32
C ILE A 397 16.79 31.94 -18.59
N ALA A 398 16.50 33.19 -18.22
CA ALA A 398 17.48 34.12 -17.66
C ALA A 398 18.15 33.60 -16.36
N ALA A 399 17.42 32.86 -15.52
CA ALA A 399 17.99 32.20 -14.34
C ALA A 399 19.05 31.15 -14.68
N LEU A 400 18.89 30.40 -15.77
CA LEU A 400 19.84 29.37 -16.18
C LEU A 400 21.09 30.00 -16.81
N SER A 401 20.91 31.04 -17.63
CA SER A 401 22.02 31.75 -18.27
C SER A 401 23.04 32.30 -17.27
N PHE A 402 22.58 32.70 -16.08
CA PHE A 402 23.42 33.15 -14.96
C PHE A 402 24.44 32.09 -14.51
N PHE A 403 24.05 30.80 -14.49
CA PHE A 403 24.96 29.72 -14.05
C PHE A 403 25.85 29.18 -15.18
N TYR A 404 25.44 29.31 -16.45
CA TYR A 404 26.19 28.80 -17.60
C TYR A 404 27.23 29.77 -18.17
N GLN A 405 27.03 31.09 -18.04
CA GLN A 405 27.85 32.09 -18.73
C GLN A 405 28.73 32.91 -17.77
N GLN A 406 30.04 32.63 -17.75
CA GLN A 406 31.06 33.57 -17.27
C GLN A 406 31.99 34.04 -18.40
N PRO A 407 32.48 35.30 -18.41
CA PRO A 407 32.34 36.32 -17.37
C PRO A 407 31.60 37.58 -17.83
N TYR A 408 30.40 37.84 -17.30
CA TYR A 408 29.79 39.18 -17.31
C TYR A 408 29.21 39.54 -15.94
N GLN A 409 29.99 40.29 -15.15
CA GLN A 409 29.72 40.69 -13.76
C GLN A 409 28.61 41.77 -13.64
N ARG A 410 27.50 41.62 -14.37
CA ARG A 410 26.45 42.65 -14.52
C ARG A 410 25.00 42.16 -14.52
N ARG A 411 24.76 40.86 -14.31
CA ARG A 411 23.41 40.33 -14.03
C ARG A 411 23.43 39.70 -12.64
N ALA A 412 22.67 40.30 -11.72
CA ALA A 412 22.34 39.66 -10.45
C ALA A 412 21.20 38.65 -10.71
N LEU A 413 21.14 37.60 -9.89
CA LEU A 413 20.04 36.65 -9.87
C LEU A 413 18.90 37.25 -9.02
N THR A 414 17.73 37.49 -9.59
CA THR A 414 16.56 38.03 -8.87
C THR A 414 15.55 36.93 -8.52
N PHE A 415 14.68 37.20 -7.54
CA PHE A 415 13.57 36.32 -7.20
C PHE A 415 12.68 36.01 -8.41
N ASP A 416 12.31 37.03 -9.18
CA ASP A 416 11.47 36.92 -10.39
C ASP A 416 12.05 35.92 -11.42
N MET A 417 13.38 35.84 -11.56
CA MET A 417 14.04 34.88 -12.44
C MET A 417 13.90 33.43 -11.92
N ILE A 418 13.90 33.24 -10.60
CA ILE A 418 13.71 31.94 -9.95
C ILE A 418 12.23 31.52 -9.96
N GLU A 419 11.31 32.47 -9.81
CA GLU A 419 9.87 32.25 -9.93
C GLU A 419 9.48 31.86 -11.38
N ASP A 420 10.03 32.52 -12.39
CA ASP A 420 9.86 32.16 -13.81
C ASP A 420 10.39 30.74 -14.12
N LEU A 421 11.57 30.39 -13.63
CA LEU A 421 12.12 29.03 -13.77
C LEU A 421 11.24 27.98 -13.05
N HIS A 422 10.74 28.29 -11.85
CA HIS A 422 9.80 27.43 -11.13
C HIS A 422 8.49 27.25 -11.90
N GLU A 423 7.93 28.33 -12.45
CA GLU A 423 6.74 28.30 -13.29
C GLU A 423 6.94 27.41 -14.52
N HIS A 424 8.09 27.49 -15.20
CA HIS A 424 8.44 26.64 -16.32
C HIS A 424 8.55 25.15 -15.93
N LEU A 425 9.21 24.85 -14.81
CA LEU A 425 9.42 23.49 -14.33
C LEU A 425 8.12 22.78 -13.89
N GLN A 426 7.18 23.49 -13.25
CA GLN A 426 5.93 22.87 -12.79
C GLN A 426 4.91 22.58 -13.91
N LYS A 427 5.05 23.23 -15.08
CA LYS A 427 4.12 23.06 -16.21
C LYS A 427 4.26 21.67 -16.87
N PRO A 428 3.19 21.16 -17.53
CA PRO A 428 3.31 19.95 -18.34
C PRO A 428 4.25 20.21 -19.54
N PRO A 429 5.07 19.22 -19.96
CA PRO A 429 5.08 17.83 -19.52
C PRO A 429 5.88 17.54 -18.23
N LEU A 430 6.69 18.47 -17.75
CA LEU A 430 7.72 18.26 -16.72
C LEU A 430 7.14 17.95 -15.33
N MET A 431 6.26 18.81 -14.83
CA MET A 431 5.64 18.70 -13.49
C MET A 431 6.68 18.60 -12.35
N LEU A 432 7.80 19.31 -12.49
CA LEU A 432 8.92 19.30 -11.56
C LEU A 432 8.74 20.42 -10.52
N THR A 433 8.70 20.05 -9.24
CA THR A 433 8.72 21.01 -8.11
C THR A 433 10.01 20.86 -7.31
N THR A 434 10.35 21.89 -6.52
CA THR A 434 11.51 21.89 -5.62
C THR A 434 11.52 20.66 -4.70
N GLU A 435 10.37 20.27 -4.13
CA GLU A 435 10.22 19.09 -3.27
C GLU A 435 10.43 17.78 -4.05
N ARG A 436 9.88 17.69 -5.27
CA ARG A 436 9.99 16.50 -6.13
C ARG A 436 11.44 16.26 -6.54
N LEU A 437 12.15 17.33 -6.93
CA LEU A 437 13.56 17.29 -7.29
C LEU A 437 14.44 16.95 -6.06
N TRP A 438 14.20 17.60 -4.91
CA TRP A 438 14.93 17.31 -3.68
C TRP A 438 14.75 15.86 -3.22
N SER A 439 13.53 15.34 -3.33
CA SER A 439 13.21 13.95 -2.98
C SER A 439 13.87 12.95 -3.93
N ALA A 440 13.96 13.28 -5.23
CA ALA A 440 14.65 12.45 -6.21
C ALA A 440 16.16 12.40 -5.95
N TYR A 441 16.81 13.55 -5.76
CA TYR A 441 18.23 13.61 -5.38
C TYR A 441 18.49 12.93 -4.03
N ALA A 442 17.62 13.11 -3.03
CA ALA A 442 17.75 12.43 -1.74
C ALA A 442 17.62 10.90 -1.84
N ARG A 443 16.84 10.39 -2.80
CA ARG A 443 16.70 8.95 -3.07
C ARG A 443 17.90 8.36 -3.82
N VAL A 444 18.44 9.07 -4.82
CA VAL A 444 19.51 8.54 -5.70
C VAL A 444 20.92 8.87 -5.17
N GLN A 445 21.09 9.97 -4.44
CA GLN A 445 22.38 10.52 -4.02
C GLN A 445 22.38 10.88 -2.52
N ALA A 446 21.73 10.05 -1.69
CA ALA A 446 21.48 10.28 -0.27
C ALA A 446 22.69 10.77 0.57
N ALA A 447 23.91 10.35 0.24
CA ALA A 447 25.12 10.78 0.94
C ALA A 447 25.45 12.29 0.73
N GLN A 448 25.09 12.84 -0.44
CA GLN A 448 25.39 14.22 -0.84
C GLN A 448 24.29 15.22 -0.45
N VAL A 449 23.06 14.76 -0.23
CA VAL A 449 21.92 15.62 0.13
C VAL A 449 21.81 15.81 1.64
N LYS A 450 21.67 17.06 2.10
CA LYS A 450 21.41 17.40 3.51
C LYS A 450 20.06 18.10 3.69
N GLY A 451 19.78 18.52 4.92
CA GLY A 451 18.67 19.42 5.22
C GLY A 451 17.27 18.87 4.96
N MET A 452 17.07 17.56 4.82
CA MET A 452 15.78 16.94 4.40
C MET A 452 14.56 17.40 5.22
N ASN A 453 14.75 17.73 6.50
CA ASN A 453 13.69 18.16 7.42
C ASN A 453 13.42 19.68 7.43
N SER A 454 14.08 20.46 6.57
CA SER A 454 13.82 21.90 6.41
C SER A 454 12.64 22.14 5.46
N LYS A 455 11.79 23.10 5.80
CA LYS A 455 10.74 23.61 4.88
C LYS A 455 11.42 24.17 3.63
N ARG A 456 11.08 23.64 2.46
CA ARG A 456 11.61 24.14 1.17
C ARG A 456 11.23 25.60 0.95
N GLN A 457 12.15 26.37 0.40
CA GLN A 457 11.91 27.72 -0.11
C GLN A 457 12.01 27.74 -1.64
N LEU A 458 11.45 28.75 -2.28
CA LEU A 458 11.57 28.93 -3.74
C LEU A 458 13.05 29.09 -4.14
N THR A 459 13.85 29.72 -3.27
CA THR A 459 15.31 29.89 -3.41
C THR A 459 16.11 28.59 -3.34
N ASP A 460 15.59 27.48 -2.78
CA ASP A 460 16.25 26.17 -2.83
C ASP A 460 16.41 25.63 -4.27
N LEU A 461 15.67 26.20 -5.23
CA LEU A 461 15.85 25.93 -6.65
C LEU A 461 17.23 26.37 -7.16
N VAL A 462 17.85 27.39 -6.56
CA VAL A 462 19.24 27.80 -6.82
C VAL A 462 20.19 26.66 -6.50
N SER A 463 20.05 26.05 -5.31
CA SER A 463 20.88 24.91 -4.89
C SER A 463 20.65 23.67 -5.75
N LEU A 464 19.40 23.42 -6.19
CA LEU A 464 19.10 22.34 -7.14
C LEU A 464 19.79 22.53 -8.50
N VAL A 465 19.74 23.73 -9.09
CA VAL A 465 20.41 24.03 -10.36
C VAL A 465 21.94 23.91 -10.21
N ARG A 466 22.53 24.51 -9.17
CA ARG A 466 23.99 24.46 -8.94
C ARG A 466 24.50 23.02 -8.75
N PHE A 467 23.74 22.19 -8.03
CA PHE A 467 24.06 20.78 -7.83
C PHE A 467 23.90 19.97 -9.12
N ALA A 468 22.83 20.18 -9.89
CA ALA A 468 22.62 19.53 -11.19
C ALA A 468 23.71 19.87 -12.23
N LEU A 469 24.26 21.09 -12.17
CA LEU A 469 25.38 21.54 -13.00
C LEU A 469 26.76 21.09 -12.50
N GLY A 470 26.84 20.39 -11.36
CA GLY A 470 28.10 19.96 -10.74
C GLY A 470 28.94 21.11 -10.17
N LEU A 471 28.36 22.31 -10.00
CA LEU A 471 29.02 23.47 -9.36
C LEU A 471 29.19 23.26 -7.86
N GLU A 472 28.38 22.38 -7.25
CA GLU A 472 28.41 22.05 -5.83
C GLU A 472 28.36 20.54 -5.61
N THR A 473 29.11 20.03 -4.63
CA THR A 473 29.28 18.58 -4.35
C THR A 473 28.32 18.02 -3.32
N GLU A 474 27.56 18.88 -2.64
CA GLU A 474 26.52 18.52 -1.66
C GLU A 474 25.30 19.42 -1.83
N LEU A 475 24.11 18.84 -1.97
CA LEU A 475 22.85 19.58 -2.05
C LEU A 475 22.41 20.01 -0.65
N LYS A 476 22.36 21.31 -0.40
CA LYS A 476 22.01 21.95 0.88
C LYS A 476 21.06 23.11 0.67
N PRO A 477 20.11 23.37 1.60
CA PRO A 477 19.19 24.50 1.50
C PRO A 477 19.93 25.82 1.25
N PHE A 478 19.36 26.69 0.42
CA PHE A 478 20.04 27.92 -0.02
C PHE A 478 20.39 28.83 1.17
N SER A 479 19.53 28.88 2.19
CA SER A 479 19.77 29.58 3.45
C SER A 479 21.02 29.09 4.20
N GLU A 480 21.27 27.78 4.28
CA GLU A 480 22.50 27.23 4.90
C GLU A 480 23.76 27.67 4.14
N GLN A 481 23.66 27.83 2.81
CA GLN A 481 24.75 28.33 1.99
C GLN A 481 24.99 29.82 2.23
N VAL A 482 23.93 30.62 2.21
CA VAL A 482 23.95 32.06 2.47
C VAL A 482 24.52 32.35 3.87
N ASP A 483 24.14 31.59 4.91
CA ASP A 483 24.73 31.67 6.25
C ASP A 483 26.24 31.44 6.24
N LYS A 484 26.70 30.37 5.59
CA LYS A 484 28.13 30.03 5.52
C LYS A 484 28.94 31.09 4.76
N ARG A 485 28.37 31.62 3.67
CA ARG A 485 28.99 32.68 2.85
C ARG A 485 29.04 34.00 3.60
N PHE A 486 27.96 34.37 4.30
CA PHE A 486 27.90 35.54 5.16
C PHE A 486 28.91 35.47 6.31
N GLN A 487 29.07 34.32 6.97
CA GLN A 487 30.13 34.12 7.98
C GLN A 487 31.54 34.37 7.40
N ALA A 488 31.81 33.88 6.19
CA ALA A 488 33.09 34.08 5.51
C ALA A 488 33.31 35.55 5.06
N TRP A 489 32.27 36.22 4.56
CA TRP A 489 32.29 37.64 4.19
C TRP A 489 32.52 38.52 5.44
N ILE A 490 31.74 38.34 6.51
CA ILE A 490 31.93 39.04 7.80
C ILE A 490 33.35 38.83 8.36
N PHE A 491 33.89 37.60 8.31
CA PHE A 491 35.25 37.33 8.77
C PHE A 491 36.29 38.10 7.97
N ARG A 492 36.19 38.08 6.64
CA ARG A 492 37.09 38.83 5.75
C ARG A 492 36.96 40.35 5.95
N HIS A 493 35.72 40.84 6.07
CA HIS A 493 35.44 42.26 6.17
C HIS A 493 35.91 42.85 7.51
N ASN A 494 35.77 42.10 8.62
CA ASN A 494 36.35 42.45 9.91
C ASN A 494 37.88 42.36 9.93
N ALA A 495 38.50 41.48 9.13
CA ALA A 495 39.95 41.39 8.99
C ALA A 495 40.55 42.52 8.11
N GLN A 496 39.75 43.17 7.27
CA GLN A 496 40.16 44.25 6.37
C GLN A 496 39.84 45.67 6.90
N ARG A 497 38.95 45.80 7.89
CA ARG A 497 38.58 47.09 8.51
C ARG A 497 39.43 47.43 9.73
N ALA A 498 39.64 48.73 9.95
CA ALA A 498 40.27 49.26 11.17
C ALA A 498 39.38 49.11 12.41
N THR A 499 38.06 48.97 12.23
CA THR A 499 37.07 48.72 13.28
C THR A 499 36.04 47.70 12.80
N ALA A 500 35.73 46.70 13.62
CA ALA A 500 34.66 45.74 13.36
C ALA A 500 33.28 46.41 13.39
N PHE A 501 32.28 45.78 12.76
CA PHE A 501 30.89 46.21 12.80
C PHE A 501 30.34 46.32 14.23
N THR A 502 29.54 47.35 14.51
CA THR A 502 28.86 47.50 15.81
C THR A 502 27.76 46.42 15.99
N PRO A 503 27.27 46.18 17.22
CA PRO A 503 26.15 45.25 17.43
C PRO A 503 24.89 45.62 16.63
N GLU A 504 24.58 46.91 16.51
CA GLU A 504 23.44 47.39 15.72
C GLU A 504 23.65 47.18 14.21
N GLN A 505 24.88 47.39 13.72
CA GLN A 505 25.24 47.06 12.33
C GLN A 505 25.13 45.55 12.06
N MET A 506 25.66 44.71 12.96
CA MET A 506 25.58 43.25 12.82
C MET A 506 24.14 42.72 12.82
N ASP A 507 23.24 43.34 13.58
CA ASP A 507 21.81 43.01 13.56
C ASP A 507 21.15 43.36 12.23
N TRP A 508 21.44 44.52 11.64
CA TRP A 508 20.96 44.86 10.31
C TRP A 508 21.53 43.95 9.22
N LEU A 509 22.83 43.66 9.25
CA LEU A 509 23.46 42.74 8.29
C LEU A 509 22.87 41.32 8.37
N ARG A 510 22.46 40.86 9.56
CA ARG A 510 21.72 39.60 9.72
C ARG A 510 20.33 39.67 9.06
N LEU A 511 19.56 40.73 9.28
CA LEU A 511 18.24 40.89 8.65
C LEU A 511 18.34 40.95 7.12
N MET A 512 19.31 41.70 6.60
CA MET A 512 19.62 41.75 5.17
C MET A 512 20.02 40.37 4.62
N LYS A 513 20.72 39.55 5.41
CA LYS A 513 21.07 38.16 5.09
C LYS A 513 19.88 37.22 5.11
N GLU A 514 18.93 37.33 6.06
CA GLU A 514 17.69 36.53 6.05
C GLU A 514 16.84 36.88 4.82
N HIS A 515 16.77 38.16 4.47
CA HIS A 515 16.10 38.61 3.25
C HIS A 515 16.74 37.98 2.01
N ILE A 516 18.06 38.13 1.80
CA ILE A 516 18.77 37.51 0.66
C ILE A 516 18.58 35.97 0.60
N ALA A 517 18.50 35.28 1.74
CA ALA A 517 18.25 33.84 1.78
C ALA A 517 16.86 33.44 1.24
N SER A 518 15.87 34.34 1.30
CA SER A 518 14.48 34.12 0.89
C SER A 518 14.07 34.81 -0.42
N SER A 519 14.80 35.86 -0.84
CA SER A 519 14.52 36.63 -2.07
C SER A 519 15.67 36.64 -3.11
N CYS A 520 16.79 35.97 -2.82
CA CYS A 520 18.04 35.98 -3.61
C CYS A 520 18.72 37.35 -3.81
N SER A 521 18.14 38.48 -3.38
CA SER A 521 18.77 39.81 -3.50
C SER A 521 18.11 40.84 -2.58
N ILE A 522 18.84 41.87 -2.15
CA ILE A 522 18.28 43.03 -1.45
C ILE A 522 18.54 44.36 -2.18
N LYS A 523 17.52 45.21 -2.20
CA LYS A 523 17.46 46.55 -2.78
C LYS A 523 16.98 47.54 -1.70
N ARG A 524 16.93 48.84 -2.03
CA ARG A 524 16.41 49.86 -1.11
C ARG A 524 14.93 49.71 -0.81
N ASP A 525 14.15 49.34 -1.82
CA ASP A 525 12.69 49.24 -1.75
C ASP A 525 12.25 48.04 -0.86
N ASP A 526 13.10 47.02 -0.74
CA ASP A 526 12.83 45.84 0.09
C ASP A 526 12.83 46.16 1.60
N PHE A 527 13.36 47.32 2.01
CA PHE A 527 13.28 47.77 3.41
C PHE A 527 11.88 48.21 3.85
N ASP A 528 10.90 48.27 2.93
CA ASP A 528 9.49 48.48 3.24
C ASP A 528 8.74 47.16 3.56
N TYR A 529 9.35 45.98 3.38
CA TYR A 529 8.79 44.71 3.84
C TYR A 529 8.78 44.61 5.38
N GLU A 530 7.75 43.95 5.93
CA GLU A 530 7.40 43.95 7.36
C GLU A 530 8.58 43.69 8.32
N GLU A 531 9.45 42.73 8.01
CA GLU A 531 10.61 42.36 8.85
C GLU A 531 11.67 43.47 8.97
N LEU A 532 11.86 44.25 7.91
CA LEU A 532 12.82 45.37 7.85
C LEU A 532 12.15 46.69 8.27
N ALA A 533 10.92 46.92 7.83
CA ALA A 533 10.09 48.06 8.22
C ALA A 533 9.83 48.09 9.73
N GLY A 534 9.57 46.94 10.36
CA GLY A 534 9.38 46.80 11.81
C GLY A 534 10.62 47.14 12.64
N LYS A 535 11.83 47.12 12.05
CA LYS A 535 13.08 47.62 12.66
C LYS A 535 13.38 49.09 12.33
N GLY A 536 12.49 49.78 11.59
CA GLY A 536 12.61 51.20 11.20
C GLY A 536 12.96 51.43 9.73
N GLY A 537 12.95 50.39 8.90
CA GLY A 537 13.06 50.45 7.43
C GLY A 537 14.28 51.21 6.90
N LEU A 538 14.14 51.73 5.68
CA LEU A 538 15.24 52.38 4.94
C LEU A 538 15.85 53.57 5.70
N GLN A 539 15.03 54.33 6.42
CA GLN A 539 15.50 55.48 7.20
C GLN A 539 16.42 55.06 8.36
N LYS A 540 16.09 53.99 9.08
CA LYS A 540 16.89 53.55 10.23
C LYS A 540 18.17 52.83 9.81
N VAL A 541 18.15 52.01 8.76
CA VAL A 541 19.38 51.39 8.23
C VAL A 541 20.33 52.45 7.65
N TRP A 542 19.81 53.51 7.00
CA TRP A 542 20.63 54.62 6.51
C TRP A 542 21.30 55.42 7.64
N GLN A 543 20.69 55.51 8.84
CA GLN A 543 21.36 56.09 10.02
C GLN A 543 22.52 55.22 10.55
N VAL A 544 22.53 53.92 10.23
CA VAL A 544 23.49 52.93 10.78
C VAL A 544 24.69 52.68 9.86
N PHE A 545 24.53 52.89 8.54
CA PHE A 545 25.61 52.72 7.54
C PHE A 545 25.88 53.96 6.67
N GLY A 546 24.93 54.89 6.55
CA GLY A 546 25.03 56.05 5.67
C GLY A 546 25.38 55.66 4.23
N GLN A 547 26.39 56.32 3.67
CA GLN A 547 26.85 56.11 2.29
C GLN A 547 27.45 54.72 2.03
N GLU A 548 27.77 53.92 3.07
CA GLU A 548 28.27 52.55 2.88
C GLU A 548 27.17 51.56 2.49
N LEU A 549 25.89 51.89 2.72
CA LEU A 549 24.79 50.95 2.59
C LEU A 549 24.69 50.34 1.18
N ASP A 550 24.81 51.15 0.13
CA ASP A 550 24.70 50.68 -1.26
C ASP A 550 25.87 49.77 -1.65
N THR A 551 27.08 50.05 -1.14
CA THR A 551 28.26 49.21 -1.32
C THR A 551 28.06 47.86 -0.63
N LEU A 552 27.63 47.87 0.64
CA LEU A 552 27.39 46.66 1.43
C LEU A 552 26.27 45.80 0.83
N MET A 553 25.16 46.39 0.36
CA MET A 553 24.12 45.68 -0.39
C MET A 553 24.68 45.05 -1.68
N THR A 554 25.50 45.79 -2.42
CA THR A 554 26.10 45.31 -3.68
C THR A 554 27.05 44.14 -3.44
N GLU A 555 27.92 44.23 -2.43
CA GLU A 555 28.82 43.14 -2.02
C GLU A 555 28.03 41.92 -1.51
N MET A 556 27.02 42.12 -0.64
CA MET A 556 26.23 41.01 -0.11
C MET A 556 25.45 40.29 -1.21
N ASN A 557 24.82 41.03 -2.14
CA ASN A 557 24.15 40.45 -3.31
C ASN A 557 25.09 39.68 -4.24
N GLN A 558 26.37 40.06 -4.30
CA GLN A 558 27.36 39.32 -5.07
C GLN A 558 27.82 38.07 -4.29
N GLU A 559 28.31 38.21 -3.07
CA GLU A 559 29.03 37.13 -2.37
C GLU A 559 28.15 36.10 -1.66
N LEU A 560 26.94 36.47 -1.20
CA LEU A 560 26.04 35.50 -0.58
C LEU A 560 25.37 34.62 -1.66
N VAL A 561 25.22 35.13 -2.89
CA VAL A 561 24.51 34.49 -4.00
C VAL A 561 25.45 33.78 -4.98
N ALA A 562 26.70 34.25 -5.11
CA ALA A 562 27.80 33.74 -5.97
C ALA A 562 27.78 32.23 -6.25
#